data_AF-A0A349ELQ4-F1
#
_entry.id   AF-A0A349ELQ4-F1
#
_cell.length_a   1.000
_cell.length_b   1.000
_cell.length_c   1.000
_cell.angle_alpha   90.00
_cell.angle_beta   90.00
_cell.angle_gamma   90.00
#
_symmetry.space_group_name_H-M   'P 1'
#
loop_
_entity.id
_entity.type
_entity.pdbx_description
1 polymer ?
#
loop_
_entity_poly.entity_id
_entity_poly.type
_entity_poly.pdbx_seq_one_letter_code
_entity_poly.pdbx_strand_id
1 'polypeptide(L)'
;MPRFRIKKLNNIDPSGLALFGPEYTVSAEEKDPGGILVRSAQVDTDSYQSLLAVARAGAGVNNITVEKATAKGICVFNAPGANA
;
A
#
# COMPACT_ATOMS: atom_id res chain seq x y z
N MET A 1 -10.64 13.57 -13.57
CA MET A 1 -10.92 12.33 -12.83
C MET A 1 -10.31 12.44 -11.44
N PRO A 2 -10.89 11.83 -10.38
CA PRO A 2 -10.31 11.90 -9.05
C PRO A 2 -8.95 11.21 -9.03
N ARG A 3 -8.01 11.80 -8.30
CA ARG A 3 -6.62 11.38 -8.19
C ARG A 3 -6.46 10.44 -7.00
N PHE A 4 -6.00 9.22 -7.20
CA PHE A 4 -5.77 8.23 -6.15
C PHE A 4 -4.52 8.59 -5.34
N ARG A 5 -4.68 8.75 -4.03
CA ARG A 5 -3.62 9.15 -3.11
C ARG A 5 -2.96 7.90 -2.52
N ILE A 6 -1.67 7.73 -2.79
CA ILE A 6 -0.89 6.57 -2.37
C ILE A 6 0.16 7.02 -1.35
N LYS A 7 0.15 6.41 -0.16
CA LYS A 7 1.21 6.57 0.83
C LYS A 7 2.27 5.49 0.63
N LYS A 8 3.54 5.88 0.52
CA LYS A 8 4.67 4.92 0.60
C LYS A 8 5.29 4.95 1.99
N LEU A 9 5.47 3.78 2.61
CA LEU A 9 6.02 3.64 3.96
C LEU A 9 7.46 3.14 4.02
N ASN A 10 8.07 2.89 2.86
CA ASN A 10 9.46 2.48 2.74
C ASN A 10 10.10 3.15 1.51
N ASN A 11 11.41 2.98 1.37
CA ASN A 11 12.06 3.19 0.08
C ASN A 11 11.58 2.10 -0.89
N ILE A 12 10.84 2.51 -1.91
CA ILE A 12 10.32 1.64 -2.96
C ILE A 12 11.07 1.97 -4.25
N ASP A 13 11.40 0.94 -5.02
CA ASP A 13 12.17 1.08 -6.24
C ASP A 13 11.52 2.08 -7.23
N PRO A 14 12.28 3.06 -7.75
CA PRO A 14 11.75 4.03 -8.71
C PRO A 14 11.12 3.39 -9.96
N SER A 15 11.63 2.24 -10.42
CA SER A 15 11.08 1.52 -11.57
C SER A 15 9.65 1.05 -11.32
N GLY A 16 9.35 0.58 -10.11
CA GLY A 16 7.98 0.20 -9.72
C GLY A 16 7.07 1.42 -9.56
N LEU A 17 7.60 2.54 -9.04
CA LEU A 17 6.84 3.78 -8.90
C LEU A 17 6.52 4.43 -10.26
N ALA A 18 7.37 4.22 -11.27
CA ALA A 18 7.15 4.71 -12.63
C ALA A 18 5.97 4.04 -13.35
N LEU A 19 5.46 2.91 -12.82
CA LEU A 19 4.28 2.23 -13.36
C LEU A 19 2.97 2.93 -13.02
N PHE A 20 2.96 3.84 -12.05
CA PHE A 20 1.78 4.62 -11.72
C PHE A 20 1.44 5.63 -12.81
N GLY A 21 0.20 5.60 -13.28
CA GLY A 21 -0.34 6.56 -14.24
C GLY A 21 -0.61 7.95 -13.63
N PRO A 22 -0.99 8.94 -14.47
CA PRO A 22 -1.26 10.32 -14.06
C PRO A 22 -2.41 10.49 -13.06
N GLU A 23 -3.27 9.47 -12.93
CA GLU A 23 -4.36 9.39 -11.97
C GLU A 23 -3.89 9.10 -10.54
N TYR A 24 -2.63 8.73 -10.33
CA TYR A 24 -2.08 8.45 -9.00
C TYR A 24 -1.18 9.59 -8.50
N THR A 25 -1.10 9.74 -7.19
CA THR A 25 -0.10 10.58 -6.55
C THR A 25 0.51 9.82 -5.40
N VAL A 26 1.83 9.63 -5.47
CA VAL A 26 2.58 8.84 -4.48
C VAL A 26 3.41 9.78 -3.62
N SER A 27 3.23 9.72 -2.30
CA SER A 27 3.98 10.53 -1.35
C SER A 27 4.25 9.75 -0.06
N ALA A 28 5.35 10.03 0.62
CA ALA A 28 5.57 9.53 1.98
C ALA A 28 4.70 10.30 3.01
N GLU A 29 4.40 11.56 2.70
CA GLU A 29 3.72 12.51 3.59
C GLU A 29 2.19 12.47 3.48
N GLU A 30 1.63 11.59 2.65
CA GLU A 30 0.17 11.43 2.53
C GLU A 30 -0.43 10.96 3.87
N LYS A 31 -1.40 11.72 4.39
CA LYS A 31 -2.01 11.48 5.71
C LYS A 31 -3.34 10.74 5.61
N ASP A 32 -4.05 10.88 4.49
CA ASP A 32 -5.33 10.22 4.22
C ASP A 32 -5.27 9.45 2.89
N PRO A 33 -4.43 8.40 2.82
CA PRO A 33 -4.26 7.62 1.61
C PRO A 33 -5.49 6.76 1.29
N GLY A 34 -5.80 6.64 0.00
CA GLY A 34 -6.67 5.59 -0.52
C GLY A 34 -5.92 4.27 -0.71
N GLY A 35 -4.60 4.32 -0.90
CA GLY A 35 -3.75 3.14 -1.02
C GLY A 35 -2.42 3.28 -0.28
N ILE A 36 -1.90 2.16 0.24
CA ILE A 36 -0.57 2.11 0.86
C ILE A 36 0.33 1.18 0.06
N LEU A 37 1.55 1.63 -0.22
CA LEU A 37 2.64 0.82 -0.74
C LEU A 37 3.71 0.62 0.33
N VAL A 38 3.93 -0.62 0.73
CA VAL A 38 4.79 -0.98 1.86
C VAL A 38 5.76 -2.11 1.50
N ARG A 39 6.86 -2.23 2.23
CA ARG A 39 7.78 -3.38 2.16
C ARG A 39 7.91 -4.05 3.52
N SER A 40 8.47 -3.34 4.50
CA SER A 40 8.78 -3.87 5.83
C SER A 40 8.17 -3.07 6.99
N ALA A 41 7.68 -1.85 6.74
CA ALA A 41 7.03 -1.05 7.78
C ALA A 41 5.72 -1.71 8.24
N GLN A 42 5.37 -1.53 9.51
CA GLN A 42 4.11 -2.03 10.05
C GLN A 42 2.94 -1.19 9.55
N VAL A 43 1.85 -1.85 9.17
CA VAL A 43 0.61 -1.23 8.70
C VAL A 43 -0.52 -1.73 9.57
N ASP A 44 -1.01 -0.86 10.45
CA ASP A 44 -2.34 -1.04 11.04
C ASP A 44 -3.37 -0.38 10.13
N THR A 45 -4.21 -1.19 9.48
CA THR A 45 -5.24 -0.68 8.57
C THR A 45 -6.31 0.16 9.26
N ASP A 46 -6.46 0.05 10.58
CA ASP A 46 -7.40 0.91 11.33
C ASP A 46 -6.96 2.36 11.43
N SER A 47 -5.67 2.63 11.25
CA SER A 47 -5.10 3.99 11.35
C SER A 47 -5.45 4.89 10.17
N TYR A 48 -6.11 4.35 9.13
CA TYR A 48 -6.37 5.05 7.88
C TYR A 48 -7.83 4.90 7.48
N GLN A 49 -8.58 6.00 7.57
CA GLN A 49 -10.04 5.98 7.38
C GLN A 49 -10.45 5.79 5.91
N SER A 50 -9.73 6.41 4.97
CA SER A 50 -10.04 6.32 3.53
C SER A 50 -9.36 5.15 2.82
N LEU A 51 -8.69 4.26 3.56
CA LEU A 51 -7.87 3.21 2.98
C LEU A 51 -8.74 2.17 2.26
N LEU A 52 -8.43 1.93 0.99
CA LEU A 52 -9.10 0.94 0.15
C LEU A 52 -8.20 -0.27 -0.13
N ALA A 53 -6.88 -0.06 -0.19
CA ALA A 53 -5.93 -1.12 -0.51
C ALA A 53 -4.56 -0.94 0.14
N VAL A 54 -3.91 -2.07 0.45
CA VAL A 54 -2.50 -2.13 0.84
C VAL A 54 -1.77 -3.09 -0.10
N ALA A 55 -0.71 -2.63 -0.76
CA ALA A 55 0.16 -3.45 -1.58
C ALA A 55 1.52 -3.60 -0.90
N ARG A 56 1.97 -4.85 -0.71
CA ARG A 56 3.29 -5.17 -0.18
C ARG A 56 4.25 -5.59 -1.29
N ALA A 57 5.39 -4.88 -1.37
CA ALA A 57 6.55 -5.27 -2.15
C ALA A 57 7.30 -6.42 -1.45
N GLY A 58 6.74 -7.63 -1.53
CA GLY A 58 7.30 -8.86 -0.98
C GLY A 58 6.25 -9.95 -0.84
N ALA A 59 6.69 -11.19 -0.59
CA ALA A 59 5.80 -12.36 -0.57
C ALA A 59 4.94 -12.48 0.70
N GLY A 60 5.49 -12.17 1.88
CA GLY A 60 4.76 -12.27 3.15
C GLY A 60 3.81 -11.09 3.37
N VAL A 61 2.95 -11.20 4.40
CA VAL A 61 2.03 -10.12 4.85
C VAL A 61 2.07 -9.86 6.36
N ASN A 62 3.05 -10.42 7.08
CA ASN A 62 3.16 -10.38 8.55
C ASN A 62 3.24 -8.98 9.19
N ASN A 63 3.41 -7.93 8.40
CA ASN A 63 3.51 -6.54 8.82
C ASN A 63 2.22 -5.75 8.53
N ILE A 64 1.13 -6.43 8.16
CA ILE A 64 -0.16 -5.83 7.82
C ILE A 64 -1.20 -6.51 8.70
N THR A 65 -2.12 -5.74 9.28
CA THR A 65 -3.26 -6.27 10.04
C THR A 65 -4.35 -6.85 9.12
N VAL A 66 -4.05 -7.96 8.43
CA VAL A 66 -4.89 -8.57 7.39
C VAL A 66 -6.31 -8.89 7.85
N GLU A 67 -6.48 -9.36 9.08
CA GLU A 67 -7.81 -9.65 9.64
C GLU A 67 -8.69 -8.39 9.73
N LYS A 68 -8.11 -7.28 10.21
CA LYS A 68 -8.79 -5.98 10.27
C LYS A 68 -9.10 -5.44 8.87
N ALA A 69 -8.13 -5.57 7.96
CA ALA A 69 -8.31 -5.21 6.56
C ALA A 69 -9.51 -5.95 5.95
N THR A 70 -9.59 -7.26 6.19
CA THR A 70 -10.66 -8.14 5.70
C THR A 70 -12.02 -7.70 6.26
N ALA A 71 -12.11 -7.45 7.57
CA ALA A 71 -13.35 -7.00 8.21
C ALA A 71 -13.88 -5.67 7.67
N LYS A 72 -13.00 -4.82 7.12
CA LYS A 72 -13.33 -3.51 6.54
C LYS A 72 -13.45 -3.50 5.02
N GLY A 73 -13.25 -4.64 4.36
CA GLY A 73 -13.25 -4.73 2.90
C GLY A 73 -12.04 -4.07 2.22
N ILE A 74 -10.92 -3.92 2.95
CA ILE A 74 -9.67 -3.37 2.43
C ILE A 74 -8.89 -4.49 1.74
N CYS A 75 -8.55 -4.30 0.47
CA CYS A 75 -7.79 -5.30 -0.28
C CYS A 75 -6.31 -5.33 0.16
N VAL A 76 -5.74 -6.52 0.34
CA VAL A 76 -4.32 -6.70 0.62
C VAL A 76 -3.67 -7.47 -0.52
N PHE A 77 -2.69 -6.86 -1.18
CA PHE A 77 -1.90 -7.44 -2.25
C PHE A 77 -0.48 -7.71 -1.78
N ASN A 78 0.12 -8.80 -2.25
CA ASN A 78 1.53 -9.13 -2.06
C ASN A 78 2.18 -9.47 -3.42
N ALA A 79 3.49 -9.68 -3.41
CA ALA A 79 4.28 -10.06 -4.59
C ALA A 79 4.95 -11.43 -4.34
N PRO A 80 4.21 -12.55 -4.39
CA PRO A 80 4.79 -13.88 -4.26
C PRO A 80 5.75 -14.15 -5.44
N GLY A 81 6.83 -14.88 -5.18
CA GLY A 81 7.83 -15.18 -6.21
C GLY A 81 8.83 -14.05 -6.51
N ALA A 82 8.67 -12.85 -5.96
CA ALA A 82 9.63 -11.75 -6.15
C ALA A 82 11.02 -11.98 -5.49
N ASN A 83 11.15 -13.04 -4.67
CA ASN A 83 12.40 -13.49 -4.05
C ASN A 83 12.85 -14.86 -4.57
N ALA A 84 12.27 -15.34 -5.68
CA ALA A 84 12.67 -16.58 -6.34
C ALA A 84 13.77 -16.33 -7.38
#